data_AF-A0A921N1A9-F1
#
_entry.id   AF-A0A921N1A9-F1
#
_cell.length_a   1.000
_cell.length_b   1.000
_cell.length_c   1.000
_cell.angle_alpha   90.00
_cell.angle_beta   90.00
_cell.angle_gamma   90.00
#
_symmetry.space_group_name_H-M   'P 1'
#
loop_
_entity.id
_entity.type
_entity.pdbx_description
1 polymer ?
#
loop_
_entity_poly.entity_id
_entity_poly.type
_entity_poly.pdbx_seq_one_letter_code
_entity_poly.pdbx_strand_id
1 'polypeptide(L)' 'EKEELIYRERNPKDKRILNVFLTEKGIEAQKKVEKVFLELDEVCFDGFSEEERVEAIKILNRLYENLSKRKKNTF' A
#
# COMPACT_ATOMS: atom_id res chain seq x y z
N GLU A 1 -4.95 -16.60 0.02
CA GLU A 1 -5.57 -17.92 0.19
C GLU A 1 -4.53 -19.02 0.32
N LYS A 2 -3.68 -19.31 -0.68
CA LYS A 2 -2.68 -20.41 -0.58
C LYS A 2 -1.72 -20.29 0.61
N GLU A 3 -1.28 -19.07 0.92
CA GLU A 3 -0.42 -18.79 2.09
C GLU A 3 -1.21 -18.40 3.35
N GLU A 4 -2.54 -18.48 3.30
CA GLU A 4 -3.48 -18.12 4.37
C GLU A 4 -3.39 -16.68 4.88
N LEU A 5 -2.84 -15.74 4.10
CA LEU A 5 -2.76 -14.32 4.48
C LEU A 5 -4.05 -13.54 4.19
N ILE A 6 -4.85 -14.02 3.25
CA ILE A 6 -6.10 -13.38 2.83
C ILE A 6 -7.19 -14.43 2.67
N TYR A 7 -8.43 -14.02 2.94
CA TYR A 7 -9.65 -14.75 2.62
C TYR A 7 -10.59 -13.86 1.79
N ARG A 8 -11.54 -14.50 1.11
CA ARG A 8 -12.51 -13.80 0.25
C ARG A 8 -13.93 -14.17 0.61
N GLU A 9 -14.82 -13.19 0.58
CA GLU A 9 -16.26 -13.39 0.78
C GLU A 9 -17.05 -12.79 -0.37
N ARG A 10 -18.17 -13.42 -0.75
CA ARG A 10 -19.09 -12.86 -1.75
C ARG A 10 -19.72 -11.60 -1.19
N ASN A 11 -19.71 -10.54 -1.98
CA ASN A 11 -20.35 -9.30 -1.58
C ASN A 11 -21.87 -9.52 -1.42
N PRO A 12 -22.48 -9.05 -0.32
CA PRO A 12 -23.90 -9.28 -0.05
C PRO A 12 -24.83 -8.54 -1.04
N LYS A 13 -24.36 -7.48 -1.71
CA LYS A 13 -25.16 -6.66 -2.65
C LYS A 13 -25.02 -7.11 -4.10
N ASP A 14 -23.85 -7.62 -4.50
CA ASP A 14 -23.61 -8.19 -5.83
C ASP A 14 -22.71 -9.43 -5.73
N LYS A 15 -23.29 -10.61 -5.96
CA LYS A 15 -22.59 -11.90 -5.84
C LYS A 15 -21.47 -12.10 -6.86
N ARG A 16 -21.34 -11.22 -7.86
CA ARG A 16 -20.21 -11.20 -8.81
C ARG A 16 -18.96 -10.55 -8.23
N ILE A 17 -19.09 -9.83 -7.11
CA ILE A 17 -17.98 -9.17 -6.43
C ILE A 17 -17.48 -10.06 -5.28
N LEU A 18 -16.16 -10.19 -5.17
CA LEU A 18 -15.49 -10.82 -4.04
C LEU A 18 -14.78 -9.73 -3.22
N ASN A 19 -15.19 -9.58 -1.97
CA ASN A 19 -14.47 -8.76 -1.01
C ASN A 19 -13.26 -9.55 -0.52
N VAL A 20 -12.09 -8.90 -0.47
CA VAL A 20 -10.84 -9.51 -0.01
C VAL A 20 -10.48 -8.93 1.35
N PHE A 21 -10.17 -9.79 2.31
CA PHE A 21 -9.83 -9.41 3.67
C PHE A 21 -8.53 -10.10 4.11
N LEU A 22 -7.79 -9.48 5.03
CA LEU A 22 -6.67 -10.14 5.70
C LEU A 22 -7.22 -11.15 6.72
N THR A 23 -6.58 -12.31 6.79
CA THR A 23 -6.75 -13.23 7.94
C THR A 23 -5.98 -12.70 9.15
N GLU A 24 -6.12 -13.34 10.31
CA GLU A 24 -5.27 -13.06 11.48
C GLU A 24 -3.77 -13.19 11.15
N LYS A 25 -3.38 -14.28 10.48
CA LYS A 25 -2.02 -14.50 9.97
C LYS A 25 -1.59 -13.38 9.00
N GLY A 26 -2.50 -12.92 8.16
CA GLY A 26 -2.30 -11.78 7.26
C GLY A 26 -2.02 -10.49 8.00
N ILE A 27 -2.78 -10.19 9.05
CA ILE A 27 -2.61 -9.02 9.91
C ILE A 27 -1.26 -9.08 10.63
N GLU A 28 -0.88 -10.24 11.17
CA GLU A 28 0.44 -10.40 11.81
C GLU A 28 1.59 -10.22 10.83
N ALA A 29 1.47 -10.75 9.61
CA ALA A 29 2.46 -10.55 8.56
C ALA A 29 2.55 -9.08 8.15
N GLN A 30 1.41 -8.38 8.00
CA GLN A 30 1.35 -6.95 7.72
C GLN A 30 2.12 -6.14 8.79
N LYS A 31 1.90 -6.43 10.08
CA LYS A 31 2.61 -5.74 11.17
C LYS A 31 4.14 -5.90 11.09
N LYS A 32 4.63 -7.08 10.72
CA LYS A 32 6.07 -7.31 10.52
C LYS A 32 6.62 -6.49 9.37
N VAL A 33 5.88 -6.44 8.26
CA VAL A 33 6.24 -5.64 7.09
C VAL A 33 6.23 -4.15 7.42
N GLU A 34 5.20 -3.67 8.12
CA GLU A 34 5.10 -2.28 8.57
C GLU A 34 6.29 -1.84 9.42
N LYS A 35 6.74 -2.70 10.35
CA LYS A 35 7.94 -2.42 11.15
C LYS A 35 9.20 -2.22 10.28
N VAL A 36 9.40 -3.10 9.29
CA VAL A 36 10.56 -2.98 8.37
C VAL A 36 10.45 -1.70 7.53
N PHE A 37 9.25 -1.32 7.10
CA PHE A 37 9.04 -0.06 6.39
C PHE A 37 9.33 1.17 7.25
N LEU A 38 8.95 1.16 8.53
CA LEU A 38 9.30 2.25 9.45
C LEU A 38 10.82 2.39 9.61
N GLU A 39 11.52 1.27 9.79
CA GLU A 39 12.99 1.28 9.88
C GLU A 39 13.64 1.79 8.58
N LEU A 40 13.08 1.41 7.43
CA LEU A 40 13.55 1.89 6.12
C LEU A 40 13.30 3.39 5.94
N ASP A 41 12.13 3.88 6.37
CA ASP A 41 11.75 5.28 6.30
C ASP A 41 12.74 6.17 7.09
N GLU A 42 13.10 5.76 8.30
CA GLU A 42 14.09 6.48 9.12
C GLU A 42 15.45 6.59 8.41
N VAL A 43 15.90 5.51 7.76
CA VAL A 43 17.15 5.53 6.97
C VAL A 43 17.00 6.38 5.71
N CYS A 44 15.86 6.31 5.03
CA CYS A 44 15.64 7.02 3.77
C CYS A 44 15.56 8.53 3.96
N PHE A 45 15.05 8.98 5.11
CA PHE A 45 14.87 10.38 5.45
C PHE A 45 15.89 10.89 6.48
N ASP A 46 16.98 10.15 6.73
CA ASP A 46 18.05 10.62 7.61
C ASP A 46 18.61 11.96 7.10
N GLY A 47 18.65 12.96 7.98
CA GLY A 47 19.05 14.32 7.66
C GLY A 47 17.99 15.22 7.01
N PHE A 48 16.76 14.74 6.82
CA PHE A 48 15.62 15.57 6.37
C PHE A 48 14.87 16.16 7.56
N SER A 49 14.34 17.36 7.41
CA SER A 49 13.32 17.87 8.32
C SER A 49 11.96 17.19 8.07
N GLU A 50 11.05 17.27 9.03
CA GLU A 50 9.67 16.77 8.86
C GLU A 50 8.96 17.45 7.69
N GLU A 51 9.17 18.75 7.50
CA GLU A 51 8.62 19.51 6.37
C GLU A 51 9.17 19.00 5.04
N GLU A 52 10.47 18.71 4.96
CA GLU A 52 11.11 18.17 3.77
C GLU A 52 10.62 16.75 3.46
N ARG A 53 10.41 15.91 4.49
CA ARG A 53 9.82 14.58 4.33
C ARG A 53 8.40 14.65 3.76
N VAL A 54 7.57 15.53 4.32
CA VAL A 54 6.19 15.75 3.81
C VAL A 54 6.21 16.25 2.36
N GLU A 55 7.12 17.16 2.01
CA GLU A 55 7.23 17.67 0.65
C GLU A 55 7.73 16.60 -0.34
N ALA A 56 8.72 15.80 0.04
CA ALA A 56 9.20 14.68 -0.75
C ALA A 56 8.07 13.69 -1.08
N ILE A 57 7.25 13.33 -0.08
CA ILE A 57 6.08 12.45 -0.28
C ILE A 57 5.08 13.08 -1.26
N LYS A 58 4.79 14.37 -1.16
CA LYS A 58 3.90 15.07 -2.11
C LYS A 58 4.44 15.03 -3.54
N ILE A 59 5.73 15.27 -3.71
CA ILE A 59 6.40 15.23 -5.02
C ILE A 59 6.31 13.82 -5.62
N LEU A 60 6.66 12.79 -4.85
CA LEU A 60 6.58 11.39 -5.28
C LEU A 60 5.16 11.00 -5.69
N ASN A 61 4.15 11.40 -4.92
CA ASN A 61 2.74 11.18 -5.26
C ASN A 61 2.35 11.88 -6.57
N ARG A 62 2.79 13.12 -6.78
CA ARG A 62 2.52 13.84 -8.05
C ARG A 62 3.17 13.16 -9.25
N LEU A 63 4.39 12.65 -9.09
CA LEU A 63 5.07 11.87 -10.13
C LEU A 63 4.32 10.57 -10.43
N TYR A 64 3.91 9.83 -9.39
CA TYR A 64 3.13 8.60 -9.53
C TYR A 64 1.81 8.84 -10.26
N GLU A 65 1.07 9.91 -9.93
CA GLU A 65 -0.18 10.26 -10.59
C GLU A 65 0.02 10.55 -12.08
N ASN A 66 1.08 11.28 -12.44
CA ASN A 66 1.41 11.55 -13.84
C ASN A 66 1.69 10.25 -14.62
N LEU A 67 2.47 9.34 -14.03
CA LEU A 67 2.80 8.04 -14.63
C LEU A 67 1.55 7.15 -14.76
N SER A 68 0.69 7.15 -13.74
CA SER A 68 -0.55 6.37 -13.71
C SER A 68 -1.57 6.86 -14.74
N LYS A 69 -1.70 8.18 -14.92
CA LYS A 69 -2.53 8.79 -15.98
C LYS A 69 -2.07 8.36 -17.38
N ARG A 70 -0.75 8.33 -17.61
CA ARG A 70 -0.19 7.89 -18.89
C ARG A 70 -0.51 6.42 -19.18
N LYS A 71 -0.38 5.53 -18.18
CA LYS A 71 -0.75 4.11 -18.35
C LYS A 71 -2.22 3.89 -18.70
N LYS A 72 -3.14 4.70 -18.17
CA LYS A 72 -4.58 4.61 -18.47
C LYS A 72 -4.93 5.04 -19.91
N ASN A 73 -4.11 5.88 -20.54
CA ASN A 73 -4.35 6.40 -21.90
C ASN A 73 -3.70 5.55 -23.02
N THR A 74 -3.20 4.35 -22.72
CA THR A 74 -2.49 3.49 -23.72
C THR A 74 -3.28 2.24 -24.13
N PHE A 75 -4.61 2.26 -24.06
CA PHE A 75 -5.48 1.24 -24.65
C PHE A 75 -6.71 1.88 -25.27
#